data_AF-A0A447S0C1-F1
#
_entry.id   AF-A0A447S0C1-F1
#
_cell.length_a   1.000
_cell.length_b   1.000
_cell.length_c   1.000
_cell.angle_alpha   90.00
_cell.angle_beta   90.00
_cell.angle_gamma   90.00
#
_symmetry.space_group_name_H-M   'P 1'
#
loop_
_entity.id
_entity.type
_entity.pdbx_description
1 polymer ?
#
loop_
_entity_poly.entity_id
_entity_poly.type
_entity_poly.pdbx_seq_one_letter_code
_entity_poly.pdbx_strand_id
1 'polypeptide(L)'
;MRLAIERGGDEWEAELLARAHLLNKLESCEASEHLLDEWDQRHQAFHTAIVAGCGSQYLLQMRERLFDLAARYRFIWLRTTVLSVEMLEDKHVQHQTLVDAILARDAEQASALMREHLLTPIPIIQQAMAGKLSPQAG
;
A
#
# COMPACT_ATOMS: atom_id res chain seq x y z
N MET A 1 -3.37 1.28 -12.59
CA MET A 1 -2.99 -0.14 -12.72
C MET A 1 -2.93 -0.57 -14.18
N ARG A 2 -4.06 -0.79 -14.86
CA ARG A 2 -4.09 -1.25 -16.26
C ARG A 2 -3.13 -0.53 -17.21
N LEU A 3 -3.21 0.80 -17.29
CA LEU A 3 -2.30 1.59 -18.12
C LEU A 3 -0.81 1.42 -17.76
N ALA A 4 -0.50 1.18 -16.47
CA ALA A 4 0.88 0.96 -16.04
C ALA A 4 1.39 -0.39 -16.53
N ILE A 5 0.56 -1.43 -16.45
CA ILE A 5 0.88 -2.76 -16.98
C ILE A 5 0.99 -2.76 -18.50
N GLU A 6 0.12 -2.03 -19.21
CA GLU A 6 0.13 -1.97 -20.68
C GLU A 6 1.34 -1.18 -21.24
N ARG A 7 1.85 -0.20 -20.50
CA ARG A 7 2.86 0.76 -21.00
C ARG A 7 4.23 0.65 -20.33
N GLY A 8 4.29 0.09 -19.12
CA GLY A 8 5.52 -0.01 -18.36
C GLY A 8 6.49 -1.01 -18.98
N GLY A 9 7.78 -0.67 -18.98
CA GLY A 9 8.87 -1.57 -19.42
C GLY A 9 9.64 -2.16 -18.25
N ASP A 10 10.73 -2.84 -18.56
CA ASP A 10 11.56 -3.57 -17.59
C ASP A 10 12.13 -2.67 -16.48
N GLU A 11 12.51 -1.43 -16.81
CA GLU A 11 12.99 -0.44 -15.83
C GLU A 11 11.91 -0.10 -14.78
N TRP A 12 10.64 -0.06 -15.19
CA TRP A 12 9.52 0.18 -14.29
C TRP A 12 9.25 -1.04 -13.40
N GLU A 13 9.36 -2.25 -13.94
CA GLU A 13 9.24 -3.49 -13.15
C GLU A 13 10.37 -3.61 -12.11
N ALA A 14 11.60 -3.27 -12.49
CA ALA A 14 12.74 -3.26 -11.59
C ALA A 14 12.55 -2.27 -10.44
N GLU A 15 12.05 -1.06 -10.73
CA GLU A 15 11.72 -0.07 -9.70
C GLU A 15 10.59 -0.56 -8.78
N LEU A 16 9.55 -1.18 -9.33
CA LEU A 16 8.47 -1.79 -8.54
C LEU A 16 9.02 -2.85 -7.57
N LEU A 17 9.86 -3.77 -8.05
CA LEU A 17 10.50 -4.79 -7.23
C LEU A 17 11.38 -4.18 -6.14
N ALA A 18 12.17 -3.15 -6.47
CA ALA A 18 13.00 -2.45 -5.50
C ALA A 18 12.15 -1.81 -4.38
N ARG A 19 11.05 -1.14 -4.73
CA ARG A 19 10.15 -0.54 -3.73
C ARG A 19 9.40 -1.57 -2.90
N ALA A 20 8.96 -2.68 -3.50
CA ALA A 20 8.35 -3.79 -2.79
C ALA A 20 9.33 -4.39 -1.76
N HIS A 21 10.57 -4.64 -2.19
CA HIS A 21 11.62 -5.13 -1.29
C HIS A 21 11.90 -4.17 -0.13
N LEU A 22 12.05 -2.87 -0.42
CA LEU A 22 12.27 -1.86 0.62
C LEU A 22 11.10 -1.80 1.60
N LEU A 23 9.86 -1.88 1.14
CA LEU A 23 8.69 -1.91 2.03
C LEU A 23 8.72 -3.14 2.94
N ASN A 24 8.95 -4.33 2.39
CA ASN A 24 8.93 -5.59 3.14
C ASN A 24 10.11 -5.76 4.11
N LYS A 25 11.21 -5.02 3.91
CA LYS A 25 12.36 -5.03 4.82
C LYS A 25 12.09 -4.33 6.16
N LEU A 26 11.02 -3.54 6.26
CA LEU A 26 10.62 -2.96 7.54
C LEU A 26 10.02 -4.07 8.41
N GLU A 27 10.79 -4.51 9.38
CA GLU A 27 10.34 -5.44 10.41
C GLU A 27 9.71 -4.67 11.58
N SER A 28 8.64 -5.23 12.13
CA SER A 28 7.99 -4.76 13.36
C SER A 28 8.86 -5.11 14.58
N CYS A 29 10.06 -4.54 14.69
CA CYS A 29 10.94 -4.82 15.83
C CYS A 29 10.66 -3.90 17.02
N GLU A 30 10.21 -2.67 16.78
CA GLU A 30 9.82 -1.72 17.83
C GLU A 30 8.65 -0.83 17.36
N ALA A 31 7.48 -1.01 17.98
CA ALA A 31 6.31 -0.17 17.74
C ALA A 31 6.61 1.28 18.14
N SER A 32 6.92 2.13 17.16
CA SER A 32 7.29 3.54 17.35
C SER A 32 6.64 4.44 16.31
N GLU A 33 6.50 5.73 16.62
CA GLU A 33 6.04 6.73 15.64
C GLU A 33 6.98 6.81 14.44
N HIS A 34 8.29 6.64 14.66
CA HIS A 34 9.28 6.58 13.59
C HIS A 34 9.00 5.41 12.63
N LEU A 35 8.69 4.23 13.14
CA LEU A 35 8.33 3.08 12.30
C LEU A 35 7.09 3.36 11.45
N LEU A 36 6.07 4.02 12.02
CA LEU A 36 4.86 4.38 11.30
C LEU A 36 5.16 5.34 10.14
N ASP A 37 5.96 6.38 10.39
CA ASP A 37 6.33 7.36 9.38
C ASP A 37 7.18 6.73 8.27
N GLU A 38 8.14 5.89 8.64
CA GLU A 38 8.99 5.21 7.67
C GLU A 38 8.19 4.21 6.82
N TRP A 39 7.28 3.46 7.44
CA TRP A 39 6.40 2.54 6.72
C TRP A 39 5.46 3.30 5.79
N ASP A 40 4.85 4.42 6.22
CA ASP A 40 3.97 5.21 5.37
C ASP A 40 4.70 5.76 4.13
N GLN A 41 5.93 6.26 4.32
CA GLN A 41 6.76 6.74 3.23
C GLN A 41 7.10 5.63 2.23
N ARG A 42 7.52 4.46 2.71
CA ARG A 42 7.83 3.31 1.83
C ARG A 42 6.57 2.76 1.15
N HIS A 43 5.43 2.78 1.83
CA HIS A 43 4.13 2.36 1.28
C HIS A 43 3.68 3.31 0.18
N GLN A 44 3.78 4.62 0.39
CA GLN A 44 3.51 5.63 -0.63
C GLN A 44 4.42 5.44 -1.85
N ALA A 45 5.73 5.25 -1.64
CA ALA A 45 6.69 5.02 -2.72
C ALA A 45 6.38 3.74 -3.51
N PHE A 46 6.03 2.65 -2.83
CA PHE A 46 5.60 1.39 -3.45
C PHE A 46 4.37 1.59 -4.33
N HIS A 47 3.30 2.20 -3.79
CA HIS A 47 2.10 2.42 -4.59
C HIS A 47 2.28 3.43 -5.73
N THR A 48 3.20 4.39 -5.59
CA THR A 48 3.59 5.28 -6.69
C THR A 48 4.32 4.49 -7.78
N ALA A 49 5.26 3.61 -7.42
CA ALA A 49 5.96 2.76 -8.39
C ALA A 49 4.99 1.87 -9.17
N ILE A 50 4.00 1.26 -8.51
CA ILE A 50 2.95 0.47 -9.18
C ILE A 50 2.30 1.22 -10.34
N VAL A 51 1.99 2.50 -10.19
CA VAL A 51 1.26 3.27 -11.20
C VAL A 51 2.17 4.08 -12.12
N ALA A 52 3.45 4.23 -11.81
CA ALA A 52 4.40 5.07 -12.53
C ALA A 52 4.50 4.72 -14.02
N GLY A 53 4.38 3.42 -14.35
CA GLY A 53 4.37 2.92 -15.73
C GLY A 53 3.22 3.46 -16.60
N CYS A 54 2.19 4.12 -16.04
CA CYS A 54 1.02 4.56 -16.82
C CYS A 54 1.33 5.64 -17.86
N GLY A 55 2.49 6.29 -17.77
CA GLY A 55 2.93 7.31 -18.72
C GLY A 55 2.07 8.57 -18.75
N SER A 56 1.29 8.85 -17.69
CA SER A 56 0.41 10.02 -17.60
C SER A 56 0.68 10.81 -16.34
N GLN A 57 1.37 11.95 -16.48
CA GLN A 57 1.66 12.86 -15.37
C GLN A 57 0.40 13.36 -14.66
N TYR A 58 -0.69 13.57 -15.40
CA TYR A 58 -1.96 13.99 -14.82
C TYR A 58 -2.57 12.93 -13.88
N LEU A 59 -2.55 11.65 -14.29
CA LEU A 59 -3.04 10.56 -13.45
C LEU A 59 -2.19 10.37 -12.18
N LEU A 60 -0.87 10.54 -12.29
CA LEU A 60 0.03 10.48 -11.14
C LEU A 60 -0.28 11.61 -10.14
N GLN A 61 -0.43 12.84 -10.61
CA GLN A 61 -0.79 13.99 -9.76
C GLN A 61 -2.17 13.83 -9.11
N MET A 62 -3.15 13.30 -9.83
CA MET A 62 -4.48 13.04 -9.27
C MET A 62 -4.41 12.00 -8.14
N ARG A 63 -3.67 10.91 -8.36
CA ARG A 63 -3.46 9.87 -7.33
C ARG A 63 -2.81 10.45 -6.09
N GLU A 64 -1.74 11.23 -6.25
CA GLU A 64 -1.03 11.88 -5.15
C GLU A 64 -1.98 12.74 -4.31
N ARG A 65 -2.77 13.61 -4.96
CA ARG A 65 -3.76 14.45 -4.26
C ARG A 65 -4.79 13.63 -3.48
N LEU A 66 -5.29 12.52 -4.05
CA LEU A 66 -6.24 11.64 -3.36
C LEU A 66 -5.59 10.96 -2.14
N PHE A 67 -4.31 10.58 -2.27
CA PHE A 67 -3.55 9.98 -1.18
C PHE A 67 -3.35 10.96 -0.02
N ASP A 68 -3.06 12.23 -0.32
CA ASP A 68 -2.89 13.31 0.66
C ASP A 68 -4.21 13.64 1.37
N LEU A 69 -5.32 13.75 0.62
CA LEU A 69 -6.65 13.97 1.21
C LEU A 69 -7.06 12.84 2.17
N ALA A 70 -6.59 11.62 1.90
CA ALA A 70 -6.85 10.46 2.74
C ALA A 70 -5.89 10.33 3.94
N ALA A 71 -4.82 11.15 4.04
CA ALA A 71 -3.72 10.96 4.99
C ALA A 71 -4.18 10.81 6.44
N ARG A 72 -5.12 11.66 6.89
CA ARG A 72 -5.68 11.59 8.25
C ARG A 72 -6.36 10.27 8.56
N TYR A 73 -7.06 9.67 7.60
CA TYR A 73 -7.74 8.38 7.78
C TYR A 73 -6.75 7.23 7.66
N ARG A 74 -5.77 7.33 6.76
CA ARG A 74 -4.67 6.36 6.65
C ARG A 74 -3.86 6.28 7.93
N PHE A 75 -3.62 7.39 8.62
CA PHE A 75 -2.91 7.42 9.90
C PHE A 75 -3.60 6.56 10.98
N ILE A 76 -4.93 6.55 11.04
CA ILE A 76 -5.70 5.68 11.95
C ILE A 76 -5.46 4.20 11.61
N TRP A 77 -5.52 3.88 10.32
CA TRP A 77 -5.29 2.53 9.83
C TRP A 77 -3.84 2.05 10.07
N LEU A 78 -2.85 2.92 9.86
CA LEU A 78 -1.42 2.65 10.10
C LEU A 78 -1.18 2.22 11.55
N ARG A 79 -1.68 2.99 12.52
CA ARG A 79 -1.51 2.68 13.95
C ARG A 79 -2.10 1.33 14.36
N THR A 80 -3.18 0.91 13.70
CA THR A 80 -3.82 -0.38 14.01
C THR A 80 -3.13 -1.55 13.31
N THR A 81 -2.68 -1.33 12.08
CA THR A 81 -2.17 -2.40 11.21
C THR A 81 -0.67 -2.59 11.35
N VAL A 82 0.13 -1.52 11.26
CA VAL A 82 1.60 -1.60 11.23
C VAL A 82 2.18 -1.96 12.60
N LEU A 83 1.46 -1.62 13.69
CA LEU A 83 1.87 -1.98 15.05
C LEU A 83 1.43 -3.41 15.46
N SER A 84 0.70 -4.11 14.59
CA SER A 84 0.27 -5.50 14.80
C SER A 84 1.08 -6.40 13.86
N VAL A 85 1.86 -7.33 14.44
CA VAL A 85 2.71 -8.26 13.67
C VAL A 85 1.88 -9.07 12.67
N GLU A 86 0.78 -9.68 13.13
CA GLU A 86 -0.12 -10.48 12.30
C GLU A 86 -0.69 -9.66 11.13
N MET A 87 -1.21 -8.46 11.40
CA MET A 87 -1.79 -7.63 10.35
C MET A 87 -0.74 -7.09 9.38
N LEU A 88 0.49 -6.88 9.84
CA LEU A 88 1.61 -6.46 8.99
C LEU A 88 2.05 -7.61 8.07
N GLU A 89 2.12 -8.85 8.57
CA GLU A 89 2.41 -10.03 7.76
C GLU A 89 1.33 -10.26 6.69
N ASP A 90 0.05 -10.13 7.04
CA ASP A 90 -1.05 -10.18 6.08
C ASP A 90 -0.89 -9.12 4.98
N LYS A 91 -0.41 -7.92 5.33
CA LYS A 91 -0.13 -6.87 4.35
C LYS A 91 1.04 -7.20 3.44
N HIS A 92 2.08 -7.83 3.95
CA HIS A 92 3.19 -8.32 3.12
C HIS A 92 2.70 -9.35 2.09
N VAL A 93 1.88 -10.32 2.51
CA VAL A 93 1.30 -11.33 1.60
C VAL A 93 0.41 -10.68 0.55
N GLN A 94 -0.43 -9.73 0.95
CA GLN A 94 -1.30 -9.00 0.02
C GLN A 94 -0.49 -8.18 -1.00
N HIS A 95 0.56 -7.48 -0.56
CA HIS A 95 1.43 -6.73 -1.47
C HIS A 95 2.20 -7.65 -2.41
N GLN A 96 2.72 -8.79 -1.94
CA GLN A 96 3.42 -9.76 -2.79
C GLN A 96 2.49 -10.32 -3.88
N THR A 97 1.28 -10.74 -3.51
CA THR A 97 0.28 -11.24 -4.46
C THR A 97 -0.03 -10.20 -5.54
N LEU A 98 -0.11 -8.93 -5.16
CA LEU A 98 -0.31 -7.83 -6.10
C LEU A 98 0.88 -7.63 -7.04
N VAL A 99 2.11 -7.67 -6.51
CA VAL A 99 3.34 -7.58 -7.32
C VAL A 99 3.40 -8.72 -8.33
N ASP A 100 3.11 -9.95 -7.91
CA ASP A 100 3.14 -11.12 -8.78
C ASP A 100 2.15 -10.98 -9.94
N ALA A 101 0.93 -10.51 -9.68
CA ALA A 101 -0.07 -10.24 -10.72
C ALA A 101 0.37 -9.13 -11.70
N ILE A 102 1.05 -8.10 -11.20
CA ILE A 102 1.58 -7.01 -12.04
C ILE A 102 2.69 -7.54 -12.96
N LEU A 103 3.63 -8.32 -12.43
CA LEU A 103 4.75 -8.89 -13.19
C LEU A 103 4.29 -9.97 -14.19
N ALA A 104 3.21 -10.69 -13.87
CA ALA A 104 2.54 -11.58 -14.81
C ALA A 104 1.80 -10.84 -15.95
N ARG A 105 1.79 -9.50 -15.92
CA ARG A 105 1.06 -8.61 -16.83
C ARG A 105 -0.46 -8.86 -16.84
N ASP A 106 -1.00 -9.43 -15.78
CA ASP A 106 -2.44 -9.64 -15.63
C ASP A 106 -3.11 -8.35 -15.12
N ALA A 107 -3.46 -7.49 -16.08
CA ALA A 107 -4.07 -6.20 -15.77
C ALA A 107 -5.47 -6.31 -15.12
N GLU A 108 -6.18 -7.41 -15.34
CA GLU A 108 -7.52 -7.62 -14.80
C GLU A 108 -7.40 -8.02 -13.33
N GLN A 109 -6.64 -9.06 -13.05
CA GLN A 109 -6.36 -9.54 -11.69
C GLN A 109 -5.69 -8.46 -10.84
N ALA A 110 -4.62 -7.80 -11.34
CA ALA A 110 -3.94 -6.74 -10.59
C ALA A 110 -4.85 -5.55 -10.25
N SER A 111 -5.80 -5.23 -11.15
CA SER A 111 -6.78 -4.16 -10.89
C SER A 111 -7.80 -4.57 -9.83
N ALA A 112 -8.25 -5.83 -9.84
CA ALA A 112 -9.15 -6.37 -8.83
C ALA A 112 -8.48 -6.39 -7.45
N LEU A 113 -7.27 -6.93 -7.35
CA LEU A 113 -6.46 -6.98 -6.12
C LEU A 113 -6.19 -5.59 -5.55
N MET A 114 -5.80 -4.62 -6.40
CA MET A 114 -5.60 -3.23 -5.95
C MET A 114 -6.90 -2.61 -5.43
N ARG A 115 -8.03 -2.85 -6.10
CA ARG A 115 -9.32 -2.34 -5.62
C ARG A 115 -9.66 -2.91 -4.25
N GLU A 116 -9.49 -4.22 -4.05
CA GLU A 116 -9.71 -4.87 -2.76
C GLU A 116 -8.77 -4.31 -1.69
N HIS A 117 -7.48 -4.16 -2.00
CA HIS A 117 -6.48 -3.59 -1.11
C HIS A 117 -6.86 -2.19 -0.62
N LEU A 118 -7.34 -1.32 -1.52
CA LEU A 118 -7.79 0.04 -1.19
C LEU A 118 -9.04 0.06 -0.29
N LEU A 119 -9.84 -1.00 -0.31
CA LEU A 119 -11.04 -1.12 0.53
C LEU A 119 -10.74 -1.74 1.90
N THR A 120 -9.66 -2.52 2.04
CA THR A 120 -9.30 -3.19 3.31
C THR A 120 -9.17 -2.22 4.52
N PRO A 121 -8.64 -0.99 4.37
CA PRO A 121 -8.58 -0.04 5.48
C PRO A 121 -9.95 0.47 5.97
N ILE A 122 -10.98 0.45 5.12
CA ILE A 122 -12.25 1.15 5.40
C ILE A 122 -12.94 0.62 6.66
N PRO A 123 -13.12 -0.70 6.87
CA PRO A 123 -13.76 -1.21 8.09
C PRO A 123 -13.00 -0.83 9.36
N ILE A 124 -11.66 -0.88 9.32
CA ILE A 124 -10.80 -0.50 10.46
C ILE A 124 -11.01 0.97 10.80
N ILE A 125 -10.97 1.85 9.80
CA ILE A 125 -11.19 3.28 9.96
C ILE A 125 -12.60 3.56 10.51
N GLN A 126 -13.63 2.90 9.97
CA GLN A 126 -15.02 3.07 10.43
C GLN A 126 -15.19 2.63 11.89
N GLN A 127 -14.61 1.49 12.29
CA GLN A 127 -14.64 1.03 13.68
C GLN A 127 -13.91 2.00 14.62
N ALA A 128 -12.77 2.53 14.18
CA ALA A 128 -12.02 3.54 14.93
C ALA A 128 -12.83 4.81 15.17
N MET A 129 -13.43 5.33 14.11
CA MET A 129 -14.25 6.54 14.16
C MET A 129 -15.53 6.35 15.00
N ALA A 130 -16.07 5.14 15.06
CA ALA A 130 -17.21 4.79 15.90
C ALA A 130 -16.86 4.53 17.37
N GLY A 131 -15.57 4.62 17.76
CA GLY A 131 -15.11 4.30 19.12
C GLY A 131 -15.19 2.82 19.47
N LYS A 132 -15.24 1.93 18.46
CA LYS A 132 -15.41 0.47 18.62
C LYS A 132 -14.13 -0.33 18.40
N LEU A 133 -12.99 0.32 18.17
CA LEU A 133 -11.70 -0.36 18.19
C LEU A 133 -11.46 -0.89 19.60
N SER A 134 -11.50 -2.21 19.75
CA SER A 134 -11.06 -2.85 20.99
C SER A 134 -9.55 -2.64 21.13
N PRO A 135 -9.02 -2.27 22.31
CA PRO A 135 -7.59 -2.30 22.51
C PRO A 135 -7.14 -3.75 22.34
N GLN A 136 -6.31 -4.03 21.33
CA GLN A 136 -5.64 -5.33 21.25
C GLN A 136 -4.81 -5.50 22.51
N ALA A 137 -5.01 -6.62 23.20
CA ALA A 137 -4.26 -6.98 24.39
C ALA A 137 -2.77 -6.99 24.05
N GLY A 138 -1.98 -6.28 24.86
CA GLY A 138 -0.54 -6.14 24.68
C GLY A 138 0.25 -7.40 24.97
#